data_AF-A0A0R1SC50-F1
#
_entry.id   AF-A0A0R1SC50-F1
#
_cell.length_a   1.000
_cell.length_b   1.000
_cell.length_c   1.000
_cell.angle_alpha   90.00
_cell.angle_beta   90.00
_cell.angle_gamma   90.00
#
_symmetry.space_group_name_H-M   'P 1'
#
loop_
_entity.id
_entity.type
_entity.pdbx_description
1 polymer ?
#
loop_
_entity_poly.entity_id
_entity_poly.type
_entity_poly.pdbx_seq_one_letter_code
_entity_poly.pdbx_strand_id
1 'polypeptide(L)'
;MLFFTQVNTNVEASWRHFNEGVLGYASRRKVLKYSPSGWGNFEAGYKNDYFKSNRYTQYVYSKKSRTMIIRYKNRDKTLNVKYNFRKIILRHGHKTPTFTYYYKVGKDRWTYCYTIKYWLDKPTRF
;
A
#
# COMPACT_ATOMS: atom_id res chain seq x y z
N MET A 1 29.26 -15.72 -31.55
CA MET A 1 28.97 -15.31 -30.16
C MET A 1 27.83 -14.30 -30.23
N LEU A 2 26.60 -14.73 -29.90
CA LEU A 2 25.40 -13.88 -29.97
C LEU A 2 25.26 -13.13 -28.64
N PHE A 3 25.47 -11.82 -28.68
CA PHE A 3 25.22 -10.94 -27.55
C PHE A 3 23.72 -10.69 -27.43
N PHE A 4 23.06 -11.35 -26.48
CA PHE A 4 21.72 -10.99 -26.06
C PHE A 4 21.80 -9.68 -25.27
N THR A 5 21.44 -8.57 -25.90
CA THR A 5 21.18 -7.32 -25.19
C THR A 5 19.92 -7.52 -24.34
N GLN A 6 20.10 -7.52 -23.02
CA GLN A 6 18.98 -7.46 -22.08
C GLN A 6 18.23 -6.15 -22.34
N VAL A 7 17.06 -6.25 -22.97
CA VAL A 7 16.10 -5.16 -23.02
C VAL A 7 15.57 -4.99 -21.58
N ASN A 8 16.20 -4.07 -20.85
CA ASN A 8 15.70 -3.59 -19.57
C ASN A 8 14.38 -2.87 -19.82
N THR A 9 13.28 -3.61 -19.81
CA THR A 9 11.92 -3.04 -19.76
C THR A 9 11.66 -2.52 -18.34
N ASN A 10 12.38 -1.45 -17.97
CA ASN A 10 11.95 -0.57 -16.89
C ASN A 10 10.75 0.23 -17.40
N VAL A 11 9.59 -0.43 -17.47
CA VAL A 11 8.32 0.28 -17.50
C VAL A 11 8.27 1.05 -16.19
N GLU A 12 8.63 2.34 -16.25
CA GLU A 12 8.39 3.27 -15.15
C GLU A 12 6.94 3.06 -14.71
N ALA A 13 6.76 2.59 -13.48
CA ALA A 13 5.43 2.40 -12.94
C ALA A 13 4.80 3.78 -12.83
N SER A 14 3.96 4.14 -13.80
CA SER A 14 3.33 5.45 -13.85
C SER A 14 2.36 5.57 -12.67
N TRP A 15 2.59 6.59 -11.85
CA TRP A 15 1.77 6.88 -10.68
C TRP A 15 0.35 7.25 -11.13
N ARG A 16 -0.64 6.45 -10.74
CA ARG A 16 -2.06 6.66 -11.06
C ARG A 16 -2.77 7.30 -9.89
N HIS A 17 -3.83 8.07 -10.16
CA HIS A 17 -4.68 8.59 -9.09
C HIS A 17 -5.27 7.44 -8.25
N PHE A 18 -5.14 7.54 -6.93
CA PHE A 18 -5.64 6.52 -6.01
C PHE A 18 -7.06 6.85 -5.56
N ASN A 19 -7.97 5.92 -5.82
CA ASN A 19 -9.31 5.86 -5.27
C ASN A 19 -9.44 4.52 -4.53
N GLU A 20 -9.98 4.53 -3.31
CA GLU A 20 -10.13 3.33 -2.48
C GLU A 20 -10.88 2.19 -3.19
N GLY A 21 -11.81 2.50 -4.10
CA GLY A 21 -12.55 1.52 -4.88
C GLY A 21 -11.68 0.62 -5.77
N VAL A 22 -10.39 0.94 -5.99
CA VAL A 22 -9.45 0.03 -6.68
C VAL A 22 -9.13 -1.22 -5.85
N LEU A 23 -9.24 -1.15 -4.53
CA LEU A 23 -9.04 -2.27 -3.61
C LEU A 23 -10.29 -3.15 -3.46
N GLY A 24 -11.37 -2.80 -4.16
CA GLY A 24 -12.65 -3.48 -4.06
C GLY A 24 -13.50 -2.97 -2.90
N TYR A 25 -14.70 -3.56 -2.77
CA TYR A 25 -15.64 -3.26 -1.70
C TYR A 25 -15.88 -4.54 -0.92
N ALA A 26 -15.72 -4.48 0.40
CA ALA A 26 -15.79 -5.65 1.27
C ALA A 26 -17.11 -5.70 2.05
N SER A 27 -17.83 -6.82 1.94
CA SER A 27 -18.95 -7.13 2.84
C SER A 27 -18.45 -7.62 4.20
N ARG A 28 -17.30 -8.30 4.21
CA ARG A 28 -16.70 -8.83 5.44
C ARG A 28 -15.19 -8.67 5.46
N ARG A 29 -14.64 -8.47 6.67
CA ARG A 29 -13.21 -8.51 6.94
C ARG A 29 -12.90 -9.27 8.22
N LYS A 30 -11.75 -9.93 8.25
CA LYS A 30 -11.19 -10.58 9.45
C LYS A 30 -9.73 -10.17 9.58
N VAL A 31 -9.37 -9.58 10.71
CA VAL A 31 -7.95 -9.33 11.01
C VAL A 31 -7.29 -10.67 11.34
N LEU A 32 -6.20 -10.98 10.65
CA LEU A 32 -5.43 -12.20 10.85
C LEU A 32 -4.25 -11.97 11.78
N LYS A 33 -3.66 -10.76 11.72
CA LYS A 33 -2.49 -10.40 12.51
C LYS A 33 -2.45 -8.89 12.70
N TYR A 34 -2.15 -8.45 13.91
CA TYR A 34 -1.76 -7.08 14.22
C TYR A 34 -0.25 -6.99 14.42
N SER A 35 0.31 -5.80 14.28
CA SER A 35 1.67 -5.56 14.76
C SER A 35 1.74 -5.87 16.26
N PRO A 36 2.71 -6.68 16.72
CA PRO A 36 2.88 -6.97 18.14
C PRO A 36 3.20 -5.72 18.97
N SER A 37 3.71 -4.65 18.33
CA SER A 37 3.97 -3.34 18.97
C SER A 37 2.73 -2.46 19.16
N GLY A 38 1.52 -2.95 18.82
CA GLY A 38 0.34 -2.12 18.59
C GLY A 38 -0.88 -2.37 19.49
N TRP A 39 -0.76 -3.13 20.59
CA TRP A 39 -1.87 -3.32 21.55
C TRP A 39 -2.04 -2.10 22.48
N GLY A 40 -2.02 -0.87 21.93
CA GLY A 40 -2.21 0.39 22.68
C GLY A 40 -1.49 1.60 22.10
N ASN A 41 -0.43 1.41 21.30
CA ASN A 41 0.37 2.49 20.70
C ASN A 41 0.21 2.58 19.17
N PHE A 42 -0.98 2.25 18.65
CA PHE A 42 -1.28 2.43 17.21
C PHE A 42 -1.10 3.91 16.76
N GLU A 43 -1.21 4.85 17.71
CA GLU A 43 -1.09 6.29 17.50
C GLU A 43 0.37 6.81 17.40
N ALA A 44 1.38 6.07 17.88
CA ALA A 44 2.74 6.60 17.95
C ALA A 44 3.41 6.74 16.57
N GLY A 45 3.02 5.90 15.58
CA GLY A 45 3.62 5.89 14.24
C GLY A 45 2.64 5.92 13.08
N TYR A 46 1.45 5.33 13.23
CA TYR A 46 0.38 5.40 12.24
C TYR A 46 -0.61 6.50 12.63
N LYS A 47 -0.19 7.76 12.49
CA LYS A 47 -1.15 8.87 12.60
C LYS A 47 -2.01 8.87 11.34
N ASN A 48 -3.33 8.77 11.51
CA ASN A 48 -4.28 8.80 10.39
C ASN A 48 -4.03 10.01 9.48
N ASP A 49 -3.63 11.14 10.08
CA ASP A 49 -3.30 12.39 9.39
C ASP A 49 -2.18 12.26 8.35
N TYR A 50 -1.21 11.36 8.53
CA TYR A 50 -0.14 11.14 7.55
C TYR A 50 -0.62 10.44 6.28
N PHE A 51 -1.80 9.80 6.33
CA PHE A 51 -2.32 8.94 5.28
C PHE A 51 -3.74 9.28 4.87
N LYS A 52 -4.17 10.53 5.09
CA LYS A 52 -5.47 11.01 4.66
C LYS A 52 -5.50 11.14 3.13
N SER A 53 -6.28 10.27 2.48
CA SER A 53 -6.46 10.29 1.03
C SER A 53 -7.05 11.63 0.57
N ASN A 54 -6.60 12.09 -0.58
CA ASN A 54 -7.03 13.33 -1.25
C ASN A 54 -6.78 13.21 -2.75
N ARG A 55 -7.18 14.23 -3.54
CA ARG A 55 -7.02 14.23 -5.01
C ARG A 55 -5.59 13.99 -5.52
N TYR A 56 -4.57 14.28 -4.71
CA TYR A 56 -3.15 14.07 -5.04
C TYR A 56 -2.60 12.72 -4.57
N THR A 57 -3.43 11.89 -3.94
CA THR A 57 -3.02 10.55 -3.53
C THR A 57 -2.89 9.70 -4.78
N GLN A 58 -1.76 9.01 -4.89
CA GLN A 58 -1.43 8.24 -6.07
C GLN A 58 -0.90 6.88 -5.68
N TYR A 59 -1.04 5.92 -6.58
CA TYR A 59 -0.52 4.59 -6.38
C TYR A 59 0.20 4.06 -7.61
N VAL A 60 1.07 3.10 -7.36
CA VAL A 60 1.63 2.20 -8.38
C VAL A 60 1.36 0.77 -7.94
N TYR A 61 1.13 -0.11 -8.91
CA TYR A 61 0.92 -1.53 -8.66
C TYR A 61 1.87 -2.36 -9.51
N SER A 62 2.56 -3.30 -8.87
CA SER A 62 3.41 -4.30 -9.52
C SER A 62 2.68 -5.64 -9.52
N LYS A 63 2.28 -6.12 -10.71
CA LYS A 63 1.63 -7.44 -10.87
C LYS A 63 2.56 -8.58 -10.47
N LYS A 64 3.86 -8.49 -10.81
CA LYS A 64 4.89 -9.50 -10.49
C LYS A 64 5.00 -9.76 -8.99
N SER A 65 5.04 -8.68 -8.19
CA SER A 65 5.17 -8.78 -6.72
C SER A 65 3.83 -8.70 -5.98
N ARG A 66 2.73 -8.52 -6.72
CA ARG A 66 1.38 -8.24 -6.20
C ARG A 66 1.38 -7.16 -5.12
N THR A 67 2.18 -6.12 -5.34
CA THR A 67 2.41 -5.06 -4.37
C THR A 67 1.90 -3.73 -4.91
N MET A 68 1.05 -3.08 -4.13
CA MET A 68 0.66 -1.70 -4.33
C MET A 68 1.46 -0.79 -3.41
N ILE A 69 2.00 0.30 -3.94
CA ILE A 69 2.57 1.39 -3.15
C ILE A 69 1.69 2.61 -3.38
N ILE A 70 1.16 3.19 -2.31
CA ILE A 70 0.36 4.40 -2.32
C ILE A 70 1.20 5.51 -1.69
N ARG A 71 1.29 6.67 -2.36
CA ARG A 71 1.93 7.87 -1.83
C ARG A 71 0.88 8.91 -1.47
N TYR A 72 1.05 9.52 -0.32
CA TYR A 72 0.20 10.56 0.25
C TYR A 72 1.03 11.83 0.38
N LYS A 73 0.49 12.97 -0.06
CA LYS A 73 1.16 14.27 0.14
C LYS A 73 1.37 14.47 1.65
N ASN A 74 2.63 14.62 2.05
CA ASN A 74 2.97 14.89 3.43
C ASN A 74 2.56 16.35 3.76
N ARG A 75 1.87 16.53 4.89
CA ARG A 75 1.46 17.86 5.39
C ARG A 75 2.39 18.38 6.48
N ASP A 76 3.14 17.49 7.10
CA ASP A 76 4.06 17.81 8.17
C ASP A 76 5.39 18.28 7.59
N LYS A 77 5.65 19.59 7.72
CA LYS A 77 6.86 20.23 7.19
C LYS A 77 8.13 19.80 7.93
N THR A 78 8.02 19.28 9.16
CA THR A 78 9.17 18.91 9.99
C THR A 78 9.91 17.67 9.46
N LEU A 79 9.18 16.74 8.83
CA LEU A 79 9.73 15.49 8.30
C LEU A 79 10.63 15.67 7.06
N ASN A 80 10.65 16.87 6.47
CA ASN A 80 11.42 17.21 5.27
C ASN A 80 11.34 16.18 4.14
N VAL A 81 10.14 15.64 3.91
CA VAL A 81 9.83 14.77 2.76
C VAL A 81 8.51 15.20 2.11
N LYS A 82 8.41 14.99 0.79
CA LYS A 82 7.22 15.34 0.01
C LYS A 82 6.04 14.39 0.23
N TYR A 83 6.32 13.11 0.49
CA TYR A 83 5.30 12.06 0.56
C TYR A 83 5.54 11.10 1.71
N ASN A 84 4.45 10.61 2.29
CA ASN A 84 4.41 9.40 3.11
C ASN A 84 3.84 8.26 2.27
N PHE A 85 4.12 7.01 2.65
CA PHE A 85 3.77 5.86 1.83
C PHE A 85 3.04 4.78 2.62
N ARG A 86 2.05 4.16 1.98
CA ARG A 86 1.54 2.84 2.37
C ARG A 86 1.94 1.82 1.34
N LYS A 87 2.23 0.61 1.79
CA LYS A 87 2.48 -0.55 0.95
C LYS A 87 1.49 -1.63 1.32
N ILE A 88 0.82 -2.17 0.30
CA ILE A 88 -0.14 -3.25 0.42
C ILE A 88 0.38 -4.41 -0.40
N ILE A 89 0.60 -5.55 0.24
CA ILE A 89 0.94 -6.79 -0.44
C ILE A 89 -0.34 -7.62 -0.53
N LEU A 90 -0.77 -7.91 -1.75
CA LEU A 90 -1.97 -8.66 -2.04
C LEU A 90 -1.60 -10.14 -2.22
N ARG A 91 -2.21 -10.98 -1.39
CA ARG A 91 -2.10 -12.45 -1.47
C ARG A 91 -3.49 -13.06 -1.65
N HIS A 92 -3.52 -14.30 -2.13
CA HIS A 92 -4.73 -15.04 -2.47
C HIS A 92 -5.56 -14.37 -3.59
N GLY A 93 -6.65 -15.01 -4.04
CA GLY A 93 -7.43 -14.58 -5.21
C GLY A 93 -8.11 -13.21 -5.06
N HIS A 94 -8.88 -12.81 -6.07
CA HIS A 94 -9.41 -11.44 -6.21
C HIS A 94 -10.69 -11.18 -5.40
N LYS A 95 -11.42 -12.23 -5.01
CA LYS A 95 -12.66 -12.14 -4.19
C LYS A 95 -12.41 -12.28 -2.69
N THR A 96 -11.40 -13.05 -2.29
CA THR A 96 -11.04 -13.26 -0.88
C THR A 96 -9.58 -12.95 -0.58
N PRO A 97 -9.08 -11.76 -0.98
CA PRO A 97 -7.67 -11.47 -0.83
C PRO A 97 -7.29 -11.29 0.64
N THR A 98 -6.03 -11.56 0.92
CA THR A 98 -5.37 -11.13 2.15
C THR A 98 -4.46 -9.97 1.84
N PHE A 99 -4.68 -8.85 2.51
CA PHE A 99 -3.86 -7.65 2.39
C PHE A 99 -2.96 -7.53 3.61
N THR A 100 -1.67 -7.45 3.35
CA THR A 100 -0.65 -7.14 4.37
C THR A 100 -0.24 -5.69 4.20
N TYR A 101 -0.44 -4.90 5.25
CA TYR A 101 -0.22 -3.46 5.23
C TYR A 101 1.09 -3.09 5.91
N TYR A 102 1.79 -2.16 5.28
CA TYR A 102 2.97 -1.49 5.81
C TYR A 102 2.86 0.01 5.58
N TYR A 103 3.58 0.78 6.38
CA TYR A 103 3.69 2.22 6.23
C TYR A 103 5.13 2.70 6.30
N LYS A 104 5.38 3.88 5.75
CA LYS A 104 6.63 4.62 5.84
C LYS A 104 6.31 6.10 5.95
N VAL A 105 6.75 6.73 7.03
CA VAL A 105 6.63 8.18 7.28
C VAL A 105 8.03 8.77 7.20
N GLY A 106 8.18 9.97 6.60
CA GLY A 106 9.50 10.61 6.57
C GLY A 106 10.56 9.76 5.86
N LYS A 107 11.73 9.67 6.49
CA LYS A 107 12.86 8.84 6.04
C LYS A 107 12.89 7.45 6.70
N ASP A 108 11.84 7.05 7.40
CA ASP A 108 11.81 5.81 8.16
C ASP A 108 11.87 4.56 7.26
N ARG A 109 12.08 3.41 7.90
CA ARG A 109 11.94 2.10 7.26
C ARG A 109 10.47 1.72 7.13
N TRP A 110 10.19 0.72 6.29
CA TRP A 110 8.85 0.17 6.18
C TRP A 110 8.46 -0.56 7.47
N THR A 111 7.38 -0.12 8.10
CA THR A 111 6.87 -0.70 9.35
C THR A 111 5.59 -1.47 9.07
N TYR A 112 5.49 -2.68 9.62
CA TYR A 112 4.30 -3.52 9.49
C TYR A 112 3.13 -2.94 10.31
N CYS A 113 1.92 -2.93 9.73
CA CYS A 113 0.70 -2.52 10.44
C CYS A 113 -0.09 -3.73 10.92
N TYR A 114 -0.63 -4.48 9.96
CA TYR A 114 -1.60 -5.53 10.17
C TYR A 114 -1.81 -6.31 8.87
N THR A 115 -2.44 -7.47 9.01
CA THR A 115 -2.87 -8.33 7.91
C THR A 115 -4.36 -8.60 8.04
N ILE A 116 -5.13 -8.31 6.99
CA ILE A 116 -6.58 -8.50 6.96
C ILE A 116 -6.95 -9.39 5.78
N LYS A 117 -7.81 -10.38 6.04
CA LYS A 117 -8.52 -11.13 5.02
C LYS A 117 -9.85 -10.46 4.73
N TYR A 118 -10.13 -10.22 3.46
CA TYR A 118 -11.38 -9.63 3.01
C TYR A 118 -12.24 -10.68 2.30
N TRP A 119 -13.56 -10.46 2.31
CA TRP A 119 -14.52 -11.03 1.38
C TRP A 119 -15.11 -9.86 0.61
N LEU A 120 -14.78 -9.77 -0.67
CA LEU A 120 -15.10 -8.64 -1.53
C LEU A 120 -16.34 -8.94 -2.36
N ASP A 121 -17.31 -8.03 -2.32
CA ASP A 121 -18.48 -8.04 -3.21
C ASP A 121 -18.07 -7.59 -4.62
N LYS A 122 -17.19 -6.58 -4.67
CA LYS A 122 -16.53 -6.13 -5.90
C LYS A 122 -15.03 -6.41 -5.80
N PRO A 123 -14.46 -7.24 -6.69
CA PRO A 123 -13.07 -7.69 -6.58
C PRO A 123 -12.07 -6.55 -6.77
N THR A 124 -10.81 -6.81 -6.42
CA THR A 124 -9.69 -5.91 -6.71
C THR A 124 -9.53 -5.73 -8.22
N ARG A 125 -9.23 -4.50 -8.67
CA ARG A 125 -9.06 -4.18 -10.10
C ARG A 125 -7.67 -4.58 -10.67
N PHE A 126 -6.95 -5.49 -10.01
CA PHE A 126 -5.54 -5.83 -10.26
C PHE A 126 -5.29 -7.32 -10.22
#